data_AF-A0AAX2FNJ7-F1
#
_entry.id   AF-A0AAX2FNJ7-F1
#
_cell.length_a   1.000
_cell.length_b   1.000
_cell.length_c   1.000
_cell.angle_alpha   90.00
_cell.angle_beta   90.00
_cell.angle_gamma   90.00
#
_symmetry.space_group_name_H-M   'P 1'
#
loop_
_entity.id
_entity.type
_entity.pdbx_description
1 polymer ?
#
loop_
_entity_poly.entity_id
_entity_poly.type
_entity_poly.pdbx_seq_one_letter_code
_entity_poly.pdbx_strand_id
1 'polypeptide(L)' 'MKMKFGVYLNGEVIKEYDDIFKAYKDAIYLTTVLDTPHEVRVIQPESN' A
#
# COMPACT_ATOMS: atom_id res chain seq x y z
N MET A 1 -3.19 -12.62 -13.93
CA MET A 1 -3.56 -11.91 -12.69
C MET A 1 -3.08 -10.48 -12.78
N LYS A 2 -3.92 -9.50 -12.44
CA LYS A 2 -3.49 -8.11 -12.35
C LYS A 2 -2.81 -7.93 -10.99
N MET A 3 -1.60 -7.37 -10.97
CA MET A 3 -0.90 -7.07 -9.72
C MET A 3 -1.64 -5.98 -8.97
N LYS A 4 -1.78 -6.16 -7.65
CA LYS A 4 -2.29 -5.14 -6.73
C LYS A 4 -1.17 -4.68 -5.81
N PHE A 5 -1.27 -3.44 -5.37
CA PHE A 5 -0.32 -2.79 -4.47
C PHE A 5 -1.08 -2.35 -3.21
N GLY A 6 -0.63 -2.82 -2.05
CA GLY A 6 -1.17 -2.45 -0.77
C GLY A 6 -0.35 -1.35 -0.12
N VAL A 7 -1.03 -0.38 0.49
CA VAL A 7 -0.44 0.51 1.49
C VAL A 7 -0.61 -0.15 2.85
N TYR A 8 0.47 -0.26 3.61
CA TYR A 8 0.54 -0.95 4.88
C TYR A 8 0.86 0.01 6.02
N LEU A 9 0.22 -0.23 7.16
CA LEU A 9 0.53 0.38 8.45
C LEU A 9 0.66 -0.73 9.48
N ASN A 10 1.80 -0.81 10.17
CA ASN A 10 2.08 -1.85 11.18
C ASN A 10 1.84 -3.30 10.69
N GLY A 11 2.09 -3.55 9.40
CA GLY A 11 1.91 -4.87 8.79
C GLY A 11 0.49 -5.19 8.32
N GLU A 12 -0.48 -4.32 8.58
CA GLU A 12 -1.86 -4.45 8.08
C GLU A 12 -2.08 -3.64 6.81
N VAL A 13 -2.82 -4.20 5.85
CA VAL A 13 -3.19 -3.47 4.63
C VAL A 13 -4.34 -2.53 4.95
N ILE A 14 -4.12 -1.24 4.74
CA ILE A 14 -5.15 -0.21 4.97
C ILE A 14 -5.85 0.19 3.68
N LYS A 15 -5.19 -0.03 2.52
CA LYS A 15 -5.71 0.36 1.20
C LYS A 15 -5.03 -0.39 0.08
N GLU A 16 -5.77 -0.66 -0.99
CA GLU A 16 -5.29 -1.37 -2.18
C GLU A 16 -5.40 -0.52 -3.44
N TYR A 17 -4.48 -0.74 -4.38
CA TYR A 17 -4.41 -0.04 -5.65
C TYR A 17 -4.03 -0.99 -6.79
N ASP A 18 -4.56 -0.72 -7.97
CA ASP A 18 -4.11 -1.35 -9.22
C ASP A 18 -2.86 -0.69 -9.82
N ASP A 19 -2.46 0.47 -9.29
CA ASP A 19 -1.38 1.32 -9.79
C ASP A 19 -0.43 1.69 -8.64
N ILE A 20 0.84 1.32 -8.80
CA ILE A 20 1.88 1.53 -7.80
C ILE A 20 2.14 3.02 -7.53
N PHE A 21 2.00 3.89 -8.52
CA PHE A 21 2.20 5.33 -8.34
C PHE A 21 1.11 5.94 -7.46
N LYS A 22 -0.14 5.46 -7.60
CA LYS A 22 -1.23 5.87 -6.72
C LYS A 22 -1.02 5.38 -5.29
N ALA A 23 -0.53 4.14 -5.11
CA ALA A 23 -0.20 3.62 -3.80
C ALA A 23 0.90 4.46 -3.10
N TYR A 24 1.99 4.78 -3.80
CA TYR A 24 3.04 5.63 -3.24
C TYR A 24 2.58 7.04 -2.93
N LYS A 25 1.77 7.65 -3.81
CA LYS A 25 1.23 8.98 -3.57
C LYS A 25 0.41 9.03 -2.28
N ASP A 26 -0.43 8.03 -2.04
CA ASP A 26 -1.24 7.96 -0.82
C ASP A 26 -0.38 7.64 0.41
N ALA A 27 0.59 6.74 0.30
CA ALA A 27 1.51 6.41 1.39
C ALA A 27 2.32 7.63 1.86
N ILE A 28 2.81 8.46 0.93
CA ILE A 28 3.51 9.73 1.25
C ILE A 28 2.56 10.70 1.95
N TYR A 29 1.35 10.86 1.43
CA TYR A 29 0.34 11.73 2.04
C TYR A 29 0.01 11.30 3.47
N LEU A 30 -0.30 10.02 3.67
CA LEU A 30 -0.63 9.44 4.98
C LEU A 30 0.55 9.56 5.95
N THR A 31 1.77 9.30 5.48
CA THR A 31 2.98 9.46 6.31
C THR A 31 3.16 10.91 6.76
N THR A 32 2.88 11.88 5.88
CA THR A 32 2.99 13.31 6.20
C THR A 32 1.90 13.77 7.18
N VAL A 33 0.67 13.28 7.01
CA VAL A 33 -0.49 13.71 7.82
C VAL A 33 -0.50 13.05 9.20
N LEU A 34 -0.07 11.79 9.29
CA LEU A 34 -0.13 10.98 10.51
C LEU A 34 1.22 10.90 11.24
N ASP A 35 2.27 11.51 10.68
CA ASP A 35 3.66 11.42 11.16
C ASP A 35 4.10 9.96 11.46
N THR A 36 3.59 9.04 10.65
CA THR A 36 3.78 7.59 10.84
C THR A 36 4.19 6.95 9.51
N PRO A 37 5.32 6.21 9.44
CA PRO A 37 5.75 5.60 8.18
C PRO A 37 4.75 4.57 7.64
N HIS A 38 4.35 4.75 6.38
CA HIS A 38 3.56 3.77 5.64
C HIS A 38 4.40 3.07 4.58
N GLU A 39 4.18 1.77 4.39
CA GLU A 39 4.89 0.98 3.40
C GLU A 39 4.02 0.66 2.20
N VAL A 40 4.62 0.49 1.02
CA VAL A 40 3.92 0.00 -0.17
C VAL A 40 4.49 -1.37 -0.52
N ARG A 41 3.64 -2.40 -0.60
CA ARG A 41 4.04 -3.76 -0.97
C ARG A 41 3.10 -4.34 -2.02
N VAL A 42 3.60 -5.25 -2.85
CA VAL A 42 2.75 -6.02 -3.77
C VAL A 42 1.87 -6.95 -2.94
N ILE A 43 0.56 -6.92 -3.18
CA ILE A 43 -0.35 -7.93 -2.66
C ILE A 43 -0.24 -9.11 -3.62
N GLN A 44 0.52 -10.13 -3.21
CA GLN A 44 0.49 -11.40 -3.92
C GLN A 44 -0.90 -12.03 -3.66
N PRO A 45 -1.63 -12.46 -4.69
CA PRO A 45 -2.76 -13.34 -4.46
C PRO A 45 -2.23 -14.59 -3.77
N GLU A 46 -2.88 -15.03 -2.69
CA GLU A 46 -2.53 -16.28 -2.03
C GLU A 46 -2.41 -17.37 -3.10
N SER A 47 -1.22 -17.96 -3.20
CA SER A 47 -1.01 -19.12 -4.08
C SER A 47 -1.72 -20.29 -3.41
N ASN A 48 -2.94 -20.56 -3.88
CA ASN A 48 -3.74 -21.70 -3.47
C ASN A 48 -3.11 -23.01 -3.94
#